data_AF-Q11GD2-F1
#
_entry.id   AF-Q11GD2-F1
#
_cell.length_a   1.000
_cell.length_b   1.000
_cell.length_c   1.000
_cell.angle_alpha   90.00
_cell.angle_beta   90.00
_cell.angle_gamma   90.00
#
_symmetry.space_group_name_H-M   'P 1'
#
loop_
_entity.id
_entity.type
_entity.pdbx_description
1 polymer ?
#
loop_
_entity_poly.entity_id
_entity_poly.type
_entity_poly.pdbx_seq_one_letter_code
_entity_poly.pdbx_strand_id
1 'polypeptide(L)'
;MTRLHERILRLIEATGPMGIDAYMALCLFDPDDGYYTTREPFGAAGDFTTAPEVSQMFGELVAVWLYAAWKACGTPDSPLFAEIGPGRGTLMKDILRTLSKLDPQLVSTHRFAMIEVSPRLTAIQKKTLEEAQAKPAWFSRVEDLPDGPLFIVGNELFDAVPIKEYVKTPAGWRERVVGHTDDGALAFGIGPGALDPSLLPKDAEQAPEGTIFETAPAREALMDVIAERLSRQFGAGLFIDYGYSDPALGDTLQAVRRHAYDDPLAHPGEADLTAHVDFAALGSVARTHGLETRLMPQGEFLLDLGLLERAGRLGAGKSAEEQQRIRGEVERLAGPQEMGELFKAMAVLPVGIEVPPF
;
A
#
# COMPACT_ATOMS: atom_id res chain seq x y z
N MET A 1 -10.35 -10.64 25.80
CA MET A 1 -10.49 -9.32 25.19
C MET A 1 -9.15 -8.61 25.30
N THR A 2 -8.73 -7.91 24.24
CA THR A 2 -7.46 -7.16 24.24
C THR A 2 -7.63 -5.86 25.05
N ARG A 3 -6.54 -5.20 25.45
CA ARG A 3 -6.64 -3.88 26.11
C ARG A 3 -7.30 -2.85 25.18
N LEU A 4 -7.00 -2.93 23.88
CA LEU A 4 -7.61 -2.07 22.88
C LEU A 4 -9.12 -2.33 22.74
N HIS A 5 -9.55 -3.60 22.78
CA HIS A 5 -10.98 -3.95 22.80
C HIS A 5 -11.72 -3.22 23.92
N GLU A 6 -11.22 -3.28 25.15
CA GLU A 6 -11.85 -2.61 26.31
C GLU A 6 -11.88 -1.08 26.16
N ARG A 7 -10.88 -0.49 25.50
CA ARG A 7 -10.87 0.96 25.20
C ARG A 7 -11.89 1.30 24.11
N ILE A 8 -12.00 0.51 23.05
CA ILE A 8 -12.98 0.68 21.98
C ILE A 8 -14.40 0.57 22.55
N LEU A 9 -14.68 -0.41 23.42
CA LEU A 9 -15.99 -0.53 24.09
C LEU A 9 -16.34 0.74 24.86
N ARG A 10 -15.42 1.24 25.70
CA ARG A 10 -15.64 2.48 26.46
C ARG A 10 -15.88 3.70 25.57
N LEU A 11 -15.19 3.78 24.42
CA LEU A 11 -15.44 4.83 23.44
C LEU A 11 -16.86 4.70 22.86
N ILE A 12 -17.26 3.49 22.44
CA ILE A 12 -18.59 3.24 21.89
C ILE A 12 -19.69 3.54 22.92
N GLU A 13 -19.51 3.16 24.19
CA GLU A 13 -20.46 3.47 25.27
C GLU A 13 -20.59 4.98 25.51
N ALA A 14 -19.50 5.73 25.36
CA ALA A 14 -19.47 7.17 25.60
C ALA A 14 -19.99 8.00 24.41
N THR A 15 -19.72 7.58 23.17
CA THR A 15 -19.96 8.39 21.96
C THR A 15 -20.95 7.77 20.98
N GLY A 16 -21.43 6.55 21.24
CA GLY A 16 -22.20 5.74 20.29
C GLY A 16 -21.32 4.94 19.34
N PRO A 17 -21.93 4.18 18.40
CA PRO A 17 -21.20 3.33 17.46
C PRO A 17 -20.11 4.07 16.68
N MET A 18 -19.00 3.38 16.46
CA MET A 18 -17.78 3.91 15.85
C MET A 18 -17.74 3.60 14.34
N GLY A 19 -17.34 4.55 13.50
CA GLY A 19 -17.10 4.27 12.08
C GLY A 19 -15.99 3.22 11.88
N ILE A 20 -16.08 2.43 10.82
CA ILE A 20 -15.05 1.42 10.50
C ILE A 20 -13.68 2.06 10.27
N ASP A 21 -13.67 3.28 9.72
CA ASP A 21 -12.45 4.09 9.53
C ASP A 21 -11.76 4.40 10.86
N ALA A 22 -12.53 4.84 11.85
CA ALA A 22 -12.00 5.12 13.19
C ALA A 22 -11.57 3.83 13.91
N TYR A 23 -12.32 2.74 13.75
CA TYR A 23 -11.96 1.43 14.30
C TYR A 23 -10.64 0.91 13.72
N MET A 24 -10.50 0.96 12.39
CA MET A 24 -9.31 0.51 11.67
C MET A 24 -8.09 1.37 12.03
N ALA A 25 -8.26 2.69 12.14
CA ALA A 25 -7.21 3.60 12.61
C ALA A 25 -6.70 3.24 14.01
N LEU A 26 -7.60 2.93 14.95
CA LEU A 26 -7.21 2.50 16.30
C LEU A 26 -6.51 1.14 16.27
N CYS A 27 -7.05 0.16 15.54
CA CYS A 27 -6.45 -1.17 15.45
C CYS A 27 -5.05 -1.15 14.87
N LEU A 28 -4.80 -0.32 13.86
CA LEU A 28 -3.54 -0.31 13.14
C LEU A 28 -2.50 0.63 13.76
N PHE A 29 -2.93 1.82 14.22
CA PHE A 29 -2.02 2.93 14.50
C PHE A 29 -2.14 3.51 15.91
N ASP A 30 -2.94 2.91 16.80
CA ASP A 30 -2.99 3.37 18.19
C ASP A 30 -1.56 3.38 18.81
N PRO A 31 -1.16 4.46 19.52
CA PRO A 31 0.18 4.60 20.06
C PRO A 31 0.59 3.53 21.08
N ASP A 32 -0.37 2.93 21.79
CA ASP A 32 -0.11 2.01 22.90
C ASP A 32 -0.40 0.55 22.55
N ASP A 33 -1.36 0.30 21.65
CA ASP A 33 -1.88 -1.03 21.33
C ASP A 33 -2.10 -1.27 19.83
N GLY A 34 -1.76 -0.32 18.95
CA GLY A 34 -1.91 -0.46 17.50
C GLY A 34 -0.98 -1.54 16.94
N TYR A 35 -1.44 -2.23 15.90
CA TYR A 35 -0.73 -3.33 15.25
C TYR A 35 0.65 -2.90 14.74
N TYR A 36 0.72 -1.86 13.90
CA TYR A 36 1.99 -1.36 13.36
C TYR A 36 2.85 -0.65 14.42
N THR A 37 2.25 -0.17 15.51
CA THR A 37 3.00 0.44 16.62
C THR A 37 3.71 -0.63 17.46
N THR A 38 3.00 -1.68 17.85
CA THR A 38 3.43 -2.59 18.93
C THR A 38 3.90 -3.97 18.47
N ARG A 39 3.51 -4.43 17.28
CA ARG A 39 3.82 -5.78 16.77
C ARG A 39 4.89 -5.75 15.69
N GLU A 40 5.58 -6.87 15.47
CA GLU A 40 6.45 -7.08 14.31
C GLU A 40 5.64 -7.73 13.17
N PRO A 41 5.08 -6.94 12.24
CA PRO A 41 4.13 -7.46 11.25
C PRO A 41 4.81 -8.16 10.06
N PHE A 42 6.13 -7.95 9.89
CA PHE A 42 6.85 -8.29 8.67
C PHE A 42 7.84 -9.45 8.85
N GLY A 43 7.85 -10.37 7.89
CA GLY A 43 8.82 -11.47 7.75
C GLY A 43 8.24 -12.83 8.12
N ALA A 44 9.08 -13.87 8.20
CA ALA A 44 8.63 -15.25 8.46
C ALA A 44 7.86 -15.47 9.78
N ALA A 45 8.00 -14.54 10.74
CA ALA A 45 7.28 -14.54 12.01
C ALA A 45 6.15 -13.49 12.08
N GLY A 46 5.99 -12.65 11.04
CA GLY A 46 4.90 -11.69 10.88
C GLY A 46 3.62 -12.34 10.35
N ASP A 47 2.58 -11.56 10.07
CA ASP A 47 1.29 -12.09 9.61
C ASP A 47 1.14 -12.12 8.08
N PHE A 48 1.95 -11.32 7.37
CA PHE A 48 2.03 -11.31 5.90
C PHE A 48 3.47 -11.38 5.39
N THR A 49 3.61 -11.95 4.18
CA THR A 49 4.85 -11.89 3.39
C THR A 49 4.60 -10.96 2.20
N THR A 50 5.13 -9.73 2.29
CA THR A 50 5.04 -8.70 1.25
C THR A 50 5.95 -9.01 0.06
N ALA A 51 5.67 -8.40 -1.10
CA ALA A 51 6.43 -8.67 -2.33
C ALA A 51 7.97 -8.49 -2.18
N PRO A 52 8.48 -7.44 -1.50
CA PRO A 52 9.91 -7.29 -1.25
C PRO A 52 10.52 -8.40 -0.38
N GLU A 53 9.74 -9.02 0.52
CA GLU A 53 10.18 -10.12 1.37
C GLU A 53 10.11 -11.48 0.65
N VAL A 54 9.29 -11.60 -0.40
CA VAL A 54 9.25 -12.80 -1.26
C VAL A 54 10.55 -12.95 -2.05
N SER A 55 11.03 -11.88 -2.70
CA SER A 55 12.24 -11.96 -3.52
C SER A 55 12.90 -10.61 -3.77
N GLN A 56 14.23 -10.63 -3.76
CA GLN A 56 15.06 -9.49 -4.20
C GLN A 56 14.77 -9.03 -5.63
N MET A 57 14.19 -9.90 -6.47
CA MET A 57 13.87 -9.57 -7.86
C MET A 57 12.79 -8.49 -7.94
N PHE A 58 11.86 -8.47 -7.00
CA PHE A 58 10.83 -7.43 -6.96
C PHE A 58 11.45 -6.04 -6.80
N GLY A 59 12.28 -5.85 -5.78
CA GLY A 59 12.95 -4.57 -5.54
C GLY A 59 13.93 -4.16 -6.64
N GLU A 60 14.58 -5.14 -7.29
CA GLU A 60 15.42 -4.88 -8.48
C GLU A 60 14.62 -4.30 -9.66
N LEU A 61 13.43 -4.85 -9.94
CA LEU A 61 12.59 -4.40 -11.06
C LEU A 61 11.92 -3.06 -10.75
N VAL A 62 11.48 -2.84 -9.52
CA VAL A 62 11.00 -1.52 -9.06
C VAL A 62 12.10 -0.45 -9.23
N ALA A 63 13.35 -0.78 -8.90
CA ALA A 63 14.48 0.12 -9.11
C ALA A 63 14.70 0.45 -10.59
N VAL A 64 14.59 -0.55 -11.47
CA VAL A 64 14.68 -0.38 -12.92
C VAL A 64 13.58 0.55 -13.41
N TRP A 65 12.35 0.38 -12.93
CA TRP A 65 11.23 1.25 -13.29
C TRP A 65 11.45 2.70 -12.82
N LEU A 66 11.84 2.92 -11.56
CA LEU A 66 12.14 4.26 -11.04
C LEU A 66 13.26 4.95 -11.83
N TYR A 67 14.30 4.19 -12.19
CA TYR A 67 15.38 4.69 -13.04
C TYR A 67 14.86 5.05 -14.44
N ALA A 68 14.05 4.19 -15.06
CA ALA A 68 13.44 4.46 -16.36
C ALA A 68 12.53 5.71 -16.32
N ALA A 69 11.74 5.88 -15.26
CA ALA A 69 10.90 7.05 -15.06
C ALA A 69 11.75 8.34 -14.96
N TRP A 70 12.85 8.31 -14.20
CA TRP A 70 13.79 9.43 -14.12
C TRP A 70 14.42 9.78 -15.47
N LYS A 71 14.83 8.76 -16.24
CA LYS A 71 15.34 8.94 -17.61
C LYS A 71 14.28 9.54 -18.54
N ALA A 72 13.05 9.01 -18.52
CA ALA A 72 11.94 9.46 -19.36
C ALA A 72 11.52 10.91 -19.03
N CYS A 73 11.64 11.31 -17.76
CA CYS A 73 11.46 12.68 -17.30
C CYS A 73 12.62 13.63 -17.69
N GLY A 74 13.54 13.21 -18.57
CA GLY A 74 14.62 14.05 -19.07
C GLY A 74 15.82 14.17 -18.14
N THR A 75 15.99 13.23 -17.19
CA THR A 75 17.09 13.23 -16.20
C THR A 75 17.25 14.58 -15.48
N PRO A 76 16.20 15.07 -14.80
CA PRO A 76 16.32 16.33 -14.10
C PRO A 76 17.43 16.24 -13.03
N ASP A 77 18.04 17.39 -12.72
CA ASP A 77 19.07 17.48 -11.69
C ASP A 77 18.45 17.35 -10.29
N SER A 78 19.22 16.80 -9.36
CA SER A 78 18.82 16.64 -7.95
C SER A 78 17.49 15.89 -7.69
N PRO A 79 17.13 14.80 -8.41
CA PRO A 79 15.99 13.96 -8.07
C PRO A 79 16.03 13.50 -6.62
N LEU A 80 14.84 13.35 -6.08
CA LEU A 80 14.57 12.69 -4.83
C LEU A 80 13.88 11.35 -5.12
N PHE A 81 14.54 10.25 -4.82
CA PHE A 81 13.91 8.93 -4.86
C PHE A 81 13.35 8.61 -3.47
N ALA A 82 12.05 8.37 -3.36
CA ALA A 82 11.39 8.17 -2.09
C ALA A 82 10.65 6.84 -2.02
N GLU A 83 10.64 6.21 -0.86
CA GLU A 83 9.71 5.14 -0.53
C GLU A 83 8.79 5.59 0.61
N ILE A 84 7.49 5.41 0.44
CA ILE A 84 6.47 5.70 1.45
C ILE A 84 5.87 4.41 2.00
N GLY A 85 5.75 4.32 3.33
CA GLY A 85 5.40 3.07 4.02
C GLY A 85 6.45 1.96 3.84
N PRO A 86 7.75 2.19 4.10
CA PRO A 86 8.80 1.26 3.69
C PRO A 86 8.92 -0.05 4.48
N GLY A 87 8.05 -0.28 5.47
CA GLY A 87 8.09 -1.46 6.33
C GLY A 87 9.47 -1.66 6.98
N ARG A 88 10.17 -2.75 6.63
CA ARG A 88 11.52 -3.06 7.14
C ARG A 88 12.66 -2.35 6.39
N GLY A 89 12.36 -1.64 5.30
CA GLY A 89 13.33 -1.00 4.41
C GLY A 89 13.97 -1.95 3.39
N THR A 90 13.40 -3.14 3.19
CA THR A 90 13.91 -4.18 2.28
C THR A 90 13.83 -3.73 0.82
N LEU A 91 12.73 -3.09 0.42
CA LEU A 91 12.56 -2.56 -0.92
C LEU A 91 13.58 -1.46 -1.23
N MET A 92 13.70 -0.41 -0.40
CA MET A 92 14.76 0.60 -0.56
C MET A 92 16.16 -0.02 -0.61
N LYS A 93 16.43 -1.05 0.21
CA LYS A 93 17.74 -1.72 0.19
C LYS A 93 18.05 -2.31 -1.18
N ASP A 94 17.08 -2.98 -1.80
CA ASP A 94 17.24 -3.54 -3.14
C ASP A 94 17.27 -2.46 -4.22
N ILE A 95 16.49 -1.39 -4.06
CA ILE A 95 16.56 -0.20 -4.94
C ILE A 95 17.95 0.39 -4.94
N LEU A 96 18.49 0.75 -3.77
CA LEU A 96 19.84 1.34 -3.64
C LEU A 96 20.92 0.43 -4.20
N ARG A 97 20.85 -0.88 -3.91
CA ARG A 97 21.79 -1.87 -4.42
C ARG A 97 21.74 -1.98 -5.94
N THR A 98 20.57 -1.86 -6.54
CA THR A 98 20.36 -1.99 -7.98
C THR A 98 20.78 -0.72 -8.71
N LEU A 99 20.34 0.44 -8.23
CA LEU A 99 20.75 1.74 -8.76
C LEU A 99 22.26 1.92 -8.68
N SER A 100 22.91 1.45 -7.62
CA SER A 100 24.38 1.53 -7.48
C SER A 100 25.12 0.75 -8.56
N LYS A 101 24.48 -0.24 -9.19
CA LYS A 101 25.06 -1.01 -10.31
C LYS A 101 24.71 -0.39 -11.67
N LEU A 102 23.53 0.22 -11.79
CA LEU A 102 23.06 0.84 -13.03
C LEU A 102 23.71 2.21 -13.26
N ASP A 103 23.76 3.03 -12.22
CA ASP A 103 24.31 4.39 -12.24
C ASP A 103 24.92 4.72 -10.87
N PRO A 104 26.20 4.38 -10.64
CA PRO A 104 26.89 4.72 -9.39
C PRO A 104 26.94 6.22 -9.11
N GLN A 105 26.92 7.07 -10.15
CA GLN A 105 26.92 8.51 -9.99
C GLN A 105 25.58 8.98 -9.42
N LEU A 106 24.46 8.46 -9.94
CA LEU A 106 23.12 8.72 -9.42
C LEU A 106 23.08 8.53 -7.89
N VAL A 107 23.55 7.38 -7.40
CA VAL A 107 23.49 7.04 -5.97
C VAL A 107 24.40 7.92 -5.11
N SER A 108 25.55 8.35 -5.64
CA SER A 108 26.51 9.17 -4.90
C SER A 108 26.16 10.66 -4.85
N THR A 109 25.37 11.17 -5.80
CA THR A 109 25.07 12.61 -5.90
C THR A 109 23.62 12.98 -5.62
N HIS A 110 22.70 12.00 -5.57
CA HIS A 110 21.27 12.27 -5.46
C HIS A 110 20.67 11.84 -4.11
N ARG A 111 19.45 12.33 -3.87
CA ARG A 111 18.80 12.24 -2.57
C ARG A 111 17.86 11.04 -2.54
N PHE A 112 17.85 10.37 -1.41
CA PHE A 112 16.92 9.28 -1.12
C PHE A 112 16.13 9.61 0.14
N ALA A 113 14.85 9.25 0.17
CA ALA A 113 13.97 9.49 1.31
C ALA A 113 13.14 8.26 1.68
N MET A 114 12.89 8.14 2.98
CA MET A 114 11.97 7.18 3.58
C MET A 114 10.87 7.98 4.27
N ILE A 115 9.61 7.76 3.91
CA ILE A 115 8.45 8.40 4.57
C ILE A 115 7.82 7.37 5.50
N GLU A 116 8.03 7.55 6.80
CA GLU A 116 7.63 6.61 7.86
C GLU A 116 7.20 7.37 9.12
N VAL A 117 6.01 7.06 9.62
CA VAL A 117 5.46 7.66 10.85
C VAL A 117 5.92 6.92 12.10
N SER A 118 6.22 5.63 12.01
CA SER A 118 6.61 4.78 13.13
C SER A 118 8.09 4.97 13.51
N PRO A 119 8.41 5.48 14.72
CA PRO A 119 9.79 5.61 15.18
C PRO A 119 10.49 4.25 15.29
N ARG A 120 9.72 3.19 15.58
CA ARG A 120 10.22 1.83 15.68
C ARG A 120 10.63 1.29 14.31
N LEU A 121 9.76 1.40 13.30
CA LEU A 121 10.09 0.96 11.94
C LEU A 121 11.24 1.80 11.37
N THR A 122 11.29 3.10 11.66
CA THR A 122 12.44 3.95 11.33
C THR A 122 13.75 3.40 11.89
N ALA A 123 13.77 2.94 13.15
CA ALA A 123 14.97 2.33 13.75
C ALA A 123 15.37 1.01 13.06
N ILE A 124 14.39 0.18 12.70
CA ILE A 124 14.62 -1.06 11.93
C ILE A 124 15.20 -0.74 10.55
N GLN A 125 14.58 0.19 9.82
CA GLN A 125 15.02 0.61 8.48
C GLN A 125 16.45 1.16 8.49
N LYS A 126 16.79 2.00 9.49
CA LYS A 126 18.17 2.51 9.66
C LYS A 126 19.18 1.39 9.81
N LYS A 127 18.85 0.33 10.56
CA LYS A 127 19.69 -0.86 10.69
C LYS A 127 19.74 -1.66 9.38
N THR A 128 18.62 -1.87 8.70
CA THR A 128 18.55 -2.56 7.41
C THR A 128 19.43 -1.88 6.35
N LEU A 129 19.51 -0.54 6.38
CA LEU A 129 20.21 0.31 5.42
C LEU A 129 21.59 0.80 5.92
N GLU A 130 22.07 0.27 7.05
CA GLU A 130 23.35 0.67 7.65
C GLU A 130 24.54 0.46 6.70
N GLU A 131 24.47 -0.55 5.83
CA GLU A 131 25.52 -0.87 4.85
C GLU A 131 25.18 -0.40 3.42
N ALA A 132 24.03 0.27 3.22
CA ALA A 132 23.64 0.77 1.91
C ALA A 132 24.58 1.88 1.41
N GLN A 133 24.80 1.92 0.10
CA GLN A 133 25.73 2.85 -0.57
C GLN A 133 25.31 4.32 -0.44
N ALA A 134 24.02 4.60 -0.56
CA ALA A 134 23.44 5.89 -0.17
C ALA A 134 22.77 5.79 1.20
N LYS A 135 22.68 6.93 1.87
CA LYS A 135 21.97 7.09 3.14
C LYS A 135 20.70 7.89 2.91
N PRO A 136 19.53 7.24 2.88
CA PRO A 136 18.26 7.96 2.84
C PRO A 136 18.09 8.87 4.05
N ALA A 137 17.31 9.93 3.89
CA ALA A 137 16.78 10.71 5.00
C ALA A 137 15.37 10.24 5.36
N TRP A 138 14.99 10.33 6.64
CA TRP A 138 13.67 9.92 7.13
C TRP A 138 12.78 11.13 7.37
N PHE A 139 11.53 11.03 6.92
CA PHE A 139 10.50 12.05 7.06
C PHE A 139 9.21 11.40 7.55
N SER A 140 8.38 12.16 8.26
CA SER A 140 7.07 11.68 8.71
C SER A 140 5.98 11.83 7.67
N ARG A 141 6.14 12.78 6.75
CA ARG A 141 5.12 13.15 5.78
C ARG A 141 5.74 13.48 4.41
N VAL A 142 4.94 13.40 3.36
CA VAL A 142 5.36 13.75 1.98
C VAL A 142 5.68 15.25 1.89
N GLU A 143 4.95 16.07 2.63
CA GLU A 143 5.09 17.53 2.66
C GLU A 143 6.40 17.99 3.33
N ASP A 144 7.01 17.13 4.16
CA ASP A 144 8.29 17.40 4.83
C ASP A 144 9.49 17.16 3.89
N LEU A 145 9.26 16.57 2.70
CA LEU A 145 10.31 16.28 1.74
C LEU A 145 10.93 17.57 1.18
N PRO A 146 12.26 17.61 0.98
CA PRO A 146 12.91 18.78 0.42
C PRO A 146 12.47 18.98 -1.04
N ASP A 147 12.36 20.23 -1.48
CA ASP A 147 11.95 20.56 -2.85
C ASP A 147 12.80 19.91 -3.94
N GLY A 148 12.18 19.66 -5.09
CA GLY A 148 12.75 19.09 -6.30
C GLY A 148 11.93 17.93 -6.88
N PRO A 149 12.35 17.42 -8.05
CA PRO A 149 11.68 16.33 -8.74
C PRO A 149 11.60 15.08 -7.88
N LEU A 150 10.42 14.46 -7.82
CA LEU A 150 10.13 13.33 -6.93
C LEU A 150 9.85 12.04 -7.72
N PHE A 151 10.59 10.98 -7.40
CA PHE A 151 10.35 9.64 -7.92
C PHE A 151 9.99 8.75 -6.74
N ILE A 152 8.70 8.55 -6.50
CA ILE A 152 8.17 7.92 -5.29
C ILE A 152 7.62 6.53 -5.57
N VAL A 153 7.83 5.60 -4.65
CA VAL A 153 7.19 4.28 -4.65
C VAL A 153 6.46 4.03 -3.34
N GLY A 154 5.28 3.41 -3.42
CA GLY A 154 4.58 2.83 -2.28
C GLY A 154 4.14 1.40 -2.61
N ASN A 155 4.55 0.43 -1.80
CA ASN A 155 4.15 -0.97 -1.94
C ASN A 155 3.36 -1.38 -0.70
N GLU A 156 2.13 -1.87 -0.87
CA GLU A 156 1.25 -2.27 0.25
C GLU A 156 1.14 -1.12 1.26
N LEU A 157 0.83 0.08 0.73
CA LEU A 157 0.71 1.31 1.50
C LEU A 157 -0.75 1.63 1.76
N PHE A 158 -1.57 1.53 0.72
CA PHE A 158 -2.93 2.06 0.74
C PHE A 158 -3.89 1.07 1.39
N ASP A 159 -3.64 -0.23 1.30
CA ASP A 159 -4.46 -1.28 1.91
C ASP A 159 -4.66 -1.08 3.42
N ALA A 160 -3.61 -0.68 4.14
CA ALA A 160 -3.60 -0.37 5.57
C ALA A 160 -4.17 1.02 5.92
N VAL A 161 -4.52 1.86 4.94
CA VAL A 161 -5.13 3.17 5.19
C VAL A 161 -6.64 2.99 5.41
N PRO A 162 -7.21 3.55 6.49
CA PRO A 162 -8.59 3.30 6.90
C PRO A 162 -9.66 3.57 5.83
N ILE A 163 -10.64 2.68 5.77
CA ILE A 163 -11.82 2.76 4.89
C ILE A 163 -13.10 3.02 5.67
N LYS A 164 -14.10 3.57 4.99
CA LYS A 164 -15.51 3.59 5.42
C LYS A 164 -16.27 2.56 4.62
N GLU A 165 -17.23 1.90 5.26
CA GLU A 165 -18.19 1.04 4.55
C GLU A 165 -19.61 1.58 4.68
N TYR A 166 -20.39 1.33 3.65
CA TYR A 166 -21.82 1.58 3.61
C TYR A 166 -22.52 0.29 3.23
N VAL A 167 -23.64 0.00 3.89
CA VAL A 167 -24.49 -1.16 3.62
C VAL A 167 -25.80 -0.72 2.99
N LYS A 168 -26.25 -1.47 1.99
CA LYS A 168 -27.56 -1.29 1.35
C LYS A 168 -28.67 -1.75 2.29
N THR A 169 -29.59 -0.85 2.63
CA THR A 169 -30.76 -1.12 3.47
C THR A 169 -32.07 -0.80 2.72
N PRO A 170 -33.25 -1.19 3.24
CA PRO A 170 -34.54 -0.77 2.68
C PRO A 170 -34.71 0.76 2.59
N ALA A 171 -34.02 1.53 3.44
CA ALA A 171 -34.08 2.99 3.50
C ALA A 171 -32.95 3.67 2.69
N GLY A 172 -32.20 2.90 1.89
CA GLY A 172 -31.03 3.34 1.14
C GLY A 172 -29.69 2.94 1.78
N TRP A 173 -28.60 3.47 1.26
CA TRP A 173 -27.24 3.21 1.78
C TRP A 173 -27.04 3.90 3.13
N ARG A 174 -26.49 3.16 4.10
CA ARG A 174 -26.19 3.65 5.44
C ARG A 174 -24.79 3.23 5.85
N GLU A 175 -24.10 4.07 6.59
CA GLU A 175 -22.76 3.78 7.10
C GLU A 175 -22.81 2.53 7.98
N ARG A 176 -21.90 1.58 7.72
CA ARG A 176 -21.68 0.43 8.59
C ARG A 176 -20.71 0.87 9.69
N VAL A 177 -21.06 0.53 10.92
CA VAL A 177 -20.35 0.98 12.13
C VAL A 177 -20.02 -0.21 13.00
N VAL A 178 -19.08 -0.03 13.93
CA VAL A 178 -18.75 -0.98 14.99
C VAL A 178 -19.46 -0.54 16.27
N GLY A 179 -20.36 -1.41 16.74
CA GLY A 179 -21.01 -1.31 18.05
C GLY A 179 -20.58 -2.45 18.96
N HIS A 180 -21.41 -2.76 19.95
CA HIS A 180 -21.25 -3.95 20.78
C HIS A 180 -22.59 -4.63 21.04
N THR A 181 -22.53 -5.92 21.34
CA THR A 181 -23.64 -6.73 21.85
C THR A 181 -23.81 -6.55 23.36
N ASP A 182 -24.92 -7.05 23.92
CA ASP A 182 -25.19 -6.96 25.37
C ASP A 182 -24.14 -7.68 26.24
N ASP A 183 -23.46 -8.68 25.68
CA ASP A 183 -22.35 -9.41 26.33
C ASP A 183 -20.97 -8.78 26.09
N GLY A 184 -20.91 -7.60 25.46
CA GLY A 184 -19.68 -6.81 25.28
C GLY A 184 -18.77 -7.28 24.15
N ALA A 185 -19.25 -8.13 23.24
CA ALA A 185 -18.53 -8.43 22.01
C ALA A 185 -18.73 -7.29 20.99
N LEU A 186 -17.69 -6.95 20.23
CA LEU A 186 -17.81 -5.99 19.13
C LEU A 186 -18.64 -6.61 18.00
N ALA A 187 -19.49 -5.81 17.38
CA ALA A 187 -20.34 -6.26 16.28
C ALA A 187 -20.56 -5.15 15.26
N PHE A 188 -20.73 -5.54 14.00
CA PHE A 188 -21.16 -4.60 12.96
C PHE A 188 -22.61 -4.19 13.18
N GLY A 189 -22.89 -2.91 12.95
CA GLY A 189 -24.21 -2.31 13.01
C GLY A 189 -24.44 -1.30 11.90
N ILE A 190 -25.63 -0.70 11.89
CA ILE A 190 -26.03 0.32 10.93
C ILE A 190 -26.04 1.67 11.64
N GLY A 191 -25.17 2.58 11.20
CA GLY A 191 -25.05 3.94 11.70
C GLY A 191 -26.02 4.90 11.01
N PRO A 192 -26.13 6.13 11.53
CA PRO A 192 -26.97 7.18 10.94
C PRO A 192 -26.35 7.82 9.70
N GLY A 193 -25.06 7.59 9.42
CA GLY A 193 -24.35 8.14 8.27
C GLY A 193 -25.00 7.70 6.95
N ALA A 194 -25.08 8.62 6.01
CA ALA A 194 -25.57 8.37 4.66
C ALA A 194 -24.52 8.83 3.64
N LEU A 195 -24.49 8.16 2.49
CA LEU A 195 -23.58 8.48 1.40
C LEU A 195 -24.29 9.37 0.38
N ASP A 196 -23.55 10.32 -0.19
CA ASP A 196 -24.02 11.06 -1.37
C ASP A 196 -24.23 10.07 -2.54
N PRO A 197 -25.44 9.96 -3.11
CA PRO A 197 -25.70 9.03 -4.20
C PRO A 197 -24.82 9.23 -5.43
N SER A 198 -24.23 10.41 -5.63
CA SER A 198 -23.30 10.68 -6.74
C SER A 198 -21.95 9.96 -6.60
N LEU A 199 -21.60 9.50 -5.41
CA LEU A 199 -20.38 8.73 -5.14
C LEU A 199 -20.57 7.22 -5.37
N LEU A 200 -21.81 6.77 -5.57
CA LEU A 200 -22.11 5.36 -5.77
C LEU A 200 -21.84 4.92 -7.22
N PRO A 201 -21.43 3.65 -7.45
CA PRO A 201 -21.39 3.10 -8.79
C PRO A 201 -22.79 3.00 -9.39
N LYS A 202 -22.88 2.98 -10.72
CA LYS A 202 -24.15 3.13 -11.47
C LYS A 202 -25.20 2.06 -11.16
N ASP A 203 -24.76 0.88 -10.74
CA ASP A 203 -25.59 -0.28 -10.41
C ASP A 203 -25.94 -0.39 -8.91
N ALA A 204 -25.40 0.49 -8.05
CA ALA A 204 -25.62 0.47 -6.60
C ALA A 204 -27.07 0.69 -6.17
N GLU A 205 -27.91 1.32 -7.01
CA GLU A 205 -29.33 1.47 -6.71
C GLU A 205 -30.05 0.12 -6.71
N GLN A 206 -29.67 -0.78 -7.62
CA GLN A 206 -30.26 -2.10 -7.85
C GLN A 206 -29.59 -3.19 -7.01
N ALA A 207 -28.55 -2.84 -6.25
CA ALA A 207 -27.85 -3.77 -5.38
C ALA A 207 -28.81 -4.40 -4.34
N PRO A 208 -28.69 -5.71 -4.05
CA PRO A 208 -29.43 -6.37 -2.98
C PRO A 208 -29.23 -5.71 -1.61
N GLU A 209 -30.21 -5.88 -0.72
CA GLU A 209 -30.01 -5.52 0.69
C GLU A 209 -28.85 -6.31 1.30
N GLY A 210 -28.05 -5.64 2.12
CA GLY A 210 -26.82 -6.20 2.70
C GLY A 210 -25.57 -6.05 1.83
N THR A 211 -25.69 -5.60 0.57
CA THR A 211 -24.50 -5.28 -0.24
C THR A 211 -23.69 -4.16 0.42
N ILE A 212 -22.36 -4.30 0.38
CA ILE A 212 -21.40 -3.34 0.91
C ILE A 212 -20.80 -2.50 -0.22
N PHE A 213 -20.55 -1.23 0.08
CA PHE A 213 -19.78 -0.31 -0.73
C PHE A 213 -18.75 0.37 0.15
N GLU A 214 -17.51 0.44 -0.32
CA GLU A 214 -16.37 0.95 0.42
C GLU A 214 -15.90 2.28 -0.17
N THR A 215 -15.49 3.20 0.68
CA THR A 215 -14.84 4.45 0.28
C THR A 215 -13.64 4.70 1.18
N ALA A 216 -12.64 5.43 0.69
CA ALA A 216 -11.44 5.65 1.48
C ALA A 216 -10.93 7.10 1.36
N PRO A 217 -11.63 8.07 2.00
CA PRO A 217 -11.23 9.48 1.94
C PRO A 217 -9.79 9.73 2.41
N ALA A 218 -9.28 8.91 3.35
CA ALA A 218 -7.89 9.01 3.81
C ALA A 218 -6.88 8.57 2.73
N ARG A 219 -7.20 7.56 1.91
CA ARG A 219 -6.37 7.14 0.76
C ARG A 219 -6.35 8.23 -0.30
N GLU A 220 -7.52 8.77 -0.62
CA GLU A 220 -7.67 9.89 -1.56
C GLU A 220 -6.90 11.13 -1.10
N ALA A 221 -6.99 11.51 0.17
CA ALA A 221 -6.25 12.64 0.72
C ALA A 221 -4.72 12.43 0.67
N LEU A 222 -4.22 11.21 0.92
CA LEU A 222 -2.80 10.92 0.77
C LEU A 222 -2.35 11.01 -0.70
N MET A 223 -3.15 10.46 -1.62
CA MET A 223 -2.88 10.57 -3.05
C MET A 223 -2.95 12.03 -3.53
N ASP A 224 -3.85 12.85 -2.97
CA ASP A 224 -3.94 14.28 -3.29
C ASP A 224 -2.64 15.02 -2.96
N VAL A 225 -2.09 14.79 -1.77
CA VAL A 225 -0.79 15.35 -1.34
C VAL A 225 0.36 14.89 -2.26
N ILE A 226 0.39 13.59 -2.60
CA ILE A 226 1.39 13.02 -3.51
C ILE A 226 1.26 13.63 -4.90
N ALA A 227 0.04 13.68 -5.44
CA ALA A 227 -0.25 14.17 -6.79
C ALA A 227 0.04 15.68 -6.90
N GLU A 228 -0.31 16.48 -5.89
CA GLU A 228 0.06 17.90 -5.85
C GLU A 228 1.59 18.02 -5.93
N ARG A 229 2.32 17.21 -5.16
CA ARG A 229 3.78 17.23 -5.13
C ARG A 229 4.39 16.87 -6.49
N LEU A 230 3.91 15.80 -7.12
CA LEU A 230 4.36 15.34 -8.44
C LEU A 230 4.04 16.37 -9.55
N SER A 231 2.85 16.97 -9.50
CA SER A 231 2.42 17.98 -10.47
C SER A 231 3.22 19.27 -10.34
N ARG A 232 3.38 19.78 -9.11
CA ARG A 232 4.05 21.06 -8.84
C ARG A 232 5.56 21.01 -9.08
N GLN A 233 6.21 19.90 -8.76
CA GLN A 233 7.67 19.82 -8.76
C GLN A 233 8.25 18.82 -9.76
N PHE A 234 7.38 18.24 -10.60
CA PHE A 234 7.70 17.25 -11.61
C PHE A 234 8.18 15.92 -11.01
N GLY A 235 7.96 14.81 -11.71
CA GLY A 235 8.31 13.49 -11.17
C GLY A 235 7.33 12.39 -11.57
N ALA A 236 7.48 11.23 -10.95
CA ALA A 236 6.64 10.06 -11.19
C ALA A 236 6.39 9.27 -9.89
N GLY A 237 5.26 8.58 -9.82
CA GLY A 237 4.90 7.69 -8.73
C GLY A 237 4.60 6.27 -9.20
N LEU A 238 4.98 5.26 -8.42
CA LEU A 238 4.59 3.87 -8.59
C LEU A 238 3.93 3.35 -7.31
N PHE A 239 2.69 2.89 -7.43
CA PHE A 239 1.92 2.39 -6.29
C PHE A 239 1.47 0.96 -6.59
N ILE A 240 1.91 0.02 -5.75
CA ILE A 240 1.63 -1.40 -5.93
C ILE A 240 0.86 -1.89 -4.72
N ASP A 241 -0.34 -2.41 -4.97
CA ASP A 241 -1.23 -2.87 -3.91
C ASP A 241 -2.27 -3.85 -4.47
N TYR A 242 -2.93 -4.61 -3.61
CA TYR A 242 -4.04 -5.47 -4.03
C TYR A 242 -5.35 -4.71 -4.02
N GLY A 243 -6.11 -4.91 -5.09
CA GLY A 243 -7.31 -4.14 -5.31
C GLY A 243 -7.88 -4.29 -6.69
N TYR A 244 -8.76 -3.35 -7.03
CA TYR A 244 -9.58 -3.38 -8.23
C TYR A 244 -9.38 -2.13 -9.09
N SER A 245 -9.59 -2.31 -10.39
CA SER A 245 -9.37 -1.28 -11.42
C SER A 245 -10.59 -0.37 -11.64
N ASP A 246 -11.77 -0.85 -11.26
CA ASP A 246 -13.06 -0.18 -11.43
C ASP A 246 -13.83 -0.19 -10.11
N PRO A 247 -14.61 0.85 -9.77
CA PRO A 247 -15.38 0.88 -8.54
C PRO A 247 -16.23 -0.38 -8.39
N ALA A 248 -16.12 -1.04 -7.25
CA ALA A 248 -16.72 -2.34 -7.00
C ALA A 248 -17.66 -2.30 -5.78
N LEU A 249 -18.68 -3.16 -5.82
CA LEU A 249 -19.51 -3.47 -4.66
C LEU A 249 -18.98 -4.77 -4.03
N GLY A 250 -18.86 -4.79 -2.71
CA GLY A 250 -18.30 -5.93 -1.99
C GLY A 250 -17.72 -5.52 -0.65
N ASP A 251 -17.67 -6.48 0.27
CA ASP A 251 -16.95 -6.36 1.54
C ASP A 251 -15.53 -6.88 1.31
N THR A 252 -14.53 -6.02 1.48
CA THR A 252 -13.11 -6.37 1.35
C THR A 252 -12.33 -6.15 2.63
N LEU A 253 -12.97 -5.67 3.70
CA LEU A 253 -12.37 -5.58 5.02
C LEU A 253 -12.02 -6.98 5.53
N GLN A 254 -10.73 -7.18 5.78
CA GLN A 254 -10.17 -8.44 6.22
C GLN A 254 -9.28 -8.22 7.43
N ALA A 255 -9.22 -9.25 8.28
CA ALA A 255 -8.19 -9.38 9.29
C ALA A 255 -7.33 -10.59 8.97
N VAL A 256 -6.02 -10.45 9.16
CA VAL A 256 -5.09 -11.56 9.11
C VAL A 256 -4.28 -11.61 10.38
N ARG A 257 -4.19 -12.81 10.94
CA ARG A 257 -3.45 -13.08 12.16
C ARG A 257 -2.80 -14.45 12.07
N ARG A 258 -1.49 -14.50 12.28
CA ARG A 258 -0.64 -15.71 12.21
C ARG A 258 -0.81 -16.47 10.91
N HIS A 259 -0.74 -15.75 9.77
CA HIS A 259 -0.89 -16.30 8.41
C HIS A 259 -2.26 -16.92 8.09
N ALA A 260 -3.31 -16.54 8.84
CA ALA A 260 -4.67 -17.02 8.60
C ALA A 260 -5.68 -15.87 8.69
N TYR A 261 -6.78 -15.99 7.93
CA TYR A 261 -7.92 -15.10 8.08
C TYR A 261 -8.45 -15.14 9.51
N ASP A 262 -8.74 -13.96 10.05
CA ASP A 262 -9.36 -13.76 11.35
C ASP A 262 -10.64 -12.93 11.17
N ASP A 263 -11.48 -12.90 12.20
CA ASP A 263 -12.62 -11.98 12.23
C ASP A 263 -12.10 -10.55 12.49
N PRO A 264 -12.46 -9.55 11.63
CA PRO A 264 -12.06 -8.15 11.81
C PRO A 264 -12.30 -7.55 13.19
N LEU A 265 -13.27 -8.07 13.94
CA LEU A 265 -13.66 -7.55 15.26
C LEU A 265 -13.13 -8.39 16.44
N ALA A 266 -12.52 -9.55 16.19
CA ALA A 266 -12.18 -10.51 17.26
C ALA A 266 -10.93 -10.12 18.07
N HIS A 267 -9.90 -9.58 17.40
CA HIS A 267 -8.62 -9.27 18.05
C HIS A 267 -8.11 -7.85 17.73
N PRO A 268 -8.84 -6.79 18.14
CA PRO A 268 -8.41 -5.40 17.89
C PRO A 268 -6.97 -5.15 18.35
N GLY A 269 -6.11 -4.68 17.45
CA GLY A 269 -4.70 -4.37 17.70
C GLY A 269 -3.73 -5.56 17.62
N GLU A 270 -4.24 -6.78 17.44
CA GLU A 270 -3.40 -7.98 17.30
C GLU A 270 -3.50 -8.67 15.93
N ALA A 271 -4.52 -8.34 15.13
CA ALA A 271 -4.62 -8.75 13.74
C ALA A 271 -4.34 -7.54 12.84
N ASP A 272 -3.74 -7.81 11.69
CA ASP A 272 -3.57 -6.81 10.64
C ASP A 272 -4.89 -6.62 9.91
N LEU A 273 -5.41 -5.40 9.91
CA LEU A 273 -6.62 -5.05 9.20
C LEU A 273 -6.28 -4.44 7.85
N THR A 274 -6.98 -4.89 6.83
CA THR A 274 -6.77 -4.43 5.47
C THR A 274 -8.06 -4.41 4.66
N ALA A 275 -8.06 -3.64 3.57
CA ALA A 275 -9.09 -3.65 2.55
C ALA A 275 -8.50 -3.42 1.16
N HIS A 276 -9.15 -3.97 0.14
CA HIS A 276 -8.74 -3.80 -1.26
C HIS A 276 -8.67 -2.31 -1.65
N VAL A 277 -7.70 -1.97 -2.49
CA VAL A 277 -7.50 -0.60 -2.98
C VAL A 277 -8.36 -0.31 -4.21
N ASP A 278 -9.12 0.78 -4.16
CA ASP A 278 -9.79 1.35 -5.33
C ASP A 278 -8.80 2.20 -6.14
N PHE A 279 -8.19 1.60 -7.16
CA PHE A 279 -7.26 2.31 -8.03
C PHE A 279 -7.96 3.31 -8.96
N ALA A 280 -9.28 3.17 -9.20
CA ALA A 280 -10.03 4.14 -9.98
C ALA A 280 -10.17 5.46 -9.21
N ALA A 281 -10.45 5.39 -7.92
CA ALA A 281 -10.52 6.55 -7.02
C ALA A 281 -9.16 7.25 -6.92
N LEU A 282 -8.07 6.50 -6.64
CA LEU A 282 -6.72 7.07 -6.59
C LEU A 282 -6.32 7.72 -7.92
N GLY A 283 -6.59 7.04 -9.03
CA GLY A 283 -6.30 7.58 -10.36
C GLY A 283 -7.13 8.84 -10.67
N SER A 284 -8.36 8.92 -10.18
CA SER A 284 -9.20 10.11 -10.32
C SER A 284 -8.57 11.32 -9.64
N VAL A 285 -8.10 11.16 -8.40
CA VAL A 285 -7.39 12.19 -7.65
C VAL A 285 -6.12 12.63 -8.37
N ALA A 286 -5.30 11.70 -8.85
CA ALA A 286 -4.09 12.08 -9.60
C ALA A 286 -4.42 12.90 -10.86
N ARG A 287 -5.50 12.55 -11.58
CA ARG A 287 -5.94 13.27 -12.78
C ARG A 287 -6.46 14.68 -12.50
N THR A 288 -7.02 14.96 -11.32
CA THR A 288 -7.43 16.34 -10.97
C THR A 288 -6.23 17.28 -10.84
N HIS A 289 -5.03 16.74 -10.60
CA HIS A 289 -3.76 17.49 -10.59
C HIS A 289 -3.09 17.58 -11.97
N GLY A 290 -3.76 17.15 -13.04
CA GLY A 290 -3.22 17.18 -14.41
C GLY A 290 -2.15 16.12 -14.68
N LEU A 291 -2.15 15.04 -13.90
CA LEU A 291 -1.29 13.86 -14.14
C LEU A 291 -2.05 12.79 -14.91
N GLU A 292 -1.31 11.88 -15.54
CA GLU A 292 -1.85 10.66 -16.13
C GLU A 292 -1.62 9.46 -15.21
N THR A 293 -2.56 8.52 -15.26
CA THR A 293 -2.46 7.25 -14.53
C THR A 293 -2.49 6.09 -15.51
N ARG A 294 -1.66 5.08 -15.26
CA ARG A 294 -1.67 3.80 -15.96
C ARG A 294 -1.72 2.69 -14.93
N LEU A 295 -2.46 1.62 -15.21
CA LEU A 295 -2.70 0.52 -14.28
C LEU A 295 -2.58 -0.80 -15.04
N MET A 296 -1.91 -1.78 -14.44
CA MET A 296 -1.87 -3.16 -14.93
C MET A 296 -1.73 -4.15 -13.77
N PRO A 297 -2.03 -5.44 -13.96
CA PRO A 297 -1.71 -6.48 -12.98
C PRO A 297 -0.21 -6.51 -12.63
N GLN A 298 0.13 -6.82 -11.38
CA GLN A 298 1.51 -6.90 -10.92
C GLN A 298 2.32 -7.93 -11.73
N GLY A 299 1.70 -9.06 -12.06
CA GLY A 299 2.37 -10.11 -12.83
C GLY A 299 2.82 -9.63 -14.19
N GLU A 300 1.94 -8.93 -14.92
CA GLU A 300 2.26 -8.32 -16.22
C GLU A 300 3.38 -7.28 -16.07
N PHE A 301 3.25 -6.36 -15.10
CA PHE A 301 4.27 -5.35 -14.80
C PHE A 301 5.66 -5.94 -14.58
N LEU A 302 5.76 -6.99 -13.76
CA LEU A 302 7.06 -7.62 -13.47
C LEU A 302 7.60 -8.42 -14.65
N LEU A 303 6.74 -9.14 -15.36
CA LEU A 303 7.13 -9.93 -16.53
C LEU A 303 7.66 -9.03 -17.65
N ASP A 304 6.99 -7.92 -17.94
CA ASP A 304 7.39 -6.97 -18.98
C ASP A 304 8.67 -6.21 -18.63
N LEU A 305 8.97 -6.03 -17.33
CA LEU A 305 10.26 -5.51 -16.86
C LEU A 305 11.39 -6.55 -16.88
N GLY A 306 11.10 -7.81 -17.24
CA GLY A 306 12.09 -8.86 -17.42
C GLY A 306 12.34 -9.74 -16.19
N LEU A 307 11.30 -10.02 -15.40
CA LEU A 307 11.38 -10.92 -14.23
C LEU A 307 11.96 -12.29 -14.59
N LEU A 308 11.55 -12.88 -15.72
CA LEU A 308 12.00 -14.23 -16.12
C LEU A 308 13.50 -14.25 -16.46
N GLU A 309 13.97 -13.24 -17.18
CA GLU A 309 15.38 -13.06 -17.52
C GLU A 309 16.21 -12.87 -16.26
N ARG A 310 15.68 -12.09 -15.30
CA ARG A 310 16.39 -11.84 -14.05
C ARG A 310 16.47 -13.10 -13.19
N ALA A 311 15.36 -13.85 -13.08
CA ALA A 311 15.31 -15.14 -12.41
C ALA A 311 16.29 -16.15 -13.04
N GLY A 312 16.33 -16.23 -14.38
CA GLY A 312 17.28 -17.06 -15.11
C GLY A 312 18.74 -16.72 -14.79
N ARG A 313 19.09 -15.42 -14.77
CA ARG A 313 20.43 -14.96 -14.37
C ARG A 313 20.75 -15.25 -12.91
N LEU A 314 19.77 -15.10 -12.02
CA LEU A 314 19.95 -15.34 -10.58
C LEU A 314 20.12 -16.83 -10.26
N GLY A 315 19.48 -17.72 -11.02
CA GLY A 315 19.57 -19.17 -10.89
C GLY A 315 20.72 -19.83 -11.65
N ALA A 316 21.32 -19.14 -12.62
CA ALA A 316 22.42 -19.68 -13.43
C ALA A 316 23.62 -20.07 -12.55
N GLY A 317 24.10 -21.32 -12.71
CA GLY A 317 25.22 -21.85 -11.93
C GLY A 317 24.90 -22.24 -10.48
N LYS A 318 23.65 -22.08 -10.03
CA LYS A 318 23.19 -22.50 -8.70
C LYS A 318 22.71 -23.96 -8.68
N SER A 319 22.51 -24.51 -7.48
CA SER A 319 21.94 -25.84 -7.29
C SER A 319 20.50 -25.96 -7.80
N ALA A 320 20.04 -27.18 -8.06
CA ALA A 320 18.66 -27.42 -8.48
C ALA A 320 17.62 -26.96 -7.43
N GLU A 321 17.95 -27.08 -6.14
CA GLU A 321 17.13 -26.61 -5.03
C GLU A 321 16.98 -25.09 -5.05
N GLU A 322 18.08 -24.35 -5.20
CA GLU A 322 18.03 -22.88 -5.30
C GLU A 322 17.29 -22.40 -6.54
N GLN A 323 17.46 -23.09 -7.68
CA GLN A 323 16.71 -22.80 -8.90
C GLN A 323 15.22 -23.03 -8.72
N GLN A 324 14.81 -24.10 -8.02
CA GLN A 324 13.41 -24.36 -7.72
C GLN A 324 12.83 -23.31 -6.77
N ARG A 325 13.59 -22.87 -5.77
CA ARG A 325 13.21 -21.76 -4.88
C ARG A 325 12.97 -20.47 -5.66
N ILE A 326 13.88 -20.10 -6.57
CA ILE A 326 13.73 -18.91 -7.43
C ILE A 326 12.49 -19.03 -8.34
N ARG A 327 12.19 -20.23 -8.87
CA ARG A 327 10.94 -20.44 -9.65
C ARG A 327 9.70 -20.23 -8.79
N GLY A 328 9.71 -20.72 -7.55
CA GLY A 328 8.62 -20.48 -6.59
C GLY A 328 8.44 -19.00 -6.27
N GLU A 329 9.52 -18.23 -6.16
CA GLU A 329 9.46 -16.77 -5.99
C GLU A 329 8.82 -16.07 -7.20
N VAL A 330 9.18 -16.47 -8.42
CA VAL A 330 8.55 -15.94 -9.66
C VAL A 330 7.06 -16.25 -9.66
N GLU A 331 6.68 -17.50 -9.38
CA GLU A 331 5.29 -17.91 -9.33
C GLU A 331 4.51 -17.11 -8.28
N ARG A 332 5.08 -16.93 -7.08
CA ARG A 332 4.42 -16.15 -6.03
C ARG A 332 4.22 -14.67 -6.44
N LEU A 333 5.19 -14.06 -7.10
CA LEU A 333 5.14 -12.65 -7.49
C LEU A 333 4.26 -12.37 -8.71
N ALA A 334 4.27 -13.26 -9.71
CA ALA A 334 3.66 -13.01 -11.02
C ALA A 334 2.61 -14.05 -11.45
N GLY A 335 2.45 -15.14 -10.71
CA GLY A 335 1.42 -16.15 -10.96
C GLY A 335 0.01 -15.57 -10.77
N PRO A 336 -0.93 -15.84 -11.68
CA PRO A 336 -2.27 -15.24 -11.64
C PRO A 336 -3.13 -15.74 -10.47
N GLN A 337 -2.86 -16.92 -9.92
CA GLN A 337 -3.50 -17.42 -8.70
C GLN A 337 -2.79 -16.96 -7.42
N GLU A 338 -1.68 -16.25 -7.56
CA GLU A 338 -0.86 -15.72 -6.47
C GLU A 338 -0.99 -14.18 -6.46
N MET A 339 0.11 -13.44 -6.35
CA MET A 339 0.06 -11.97 -6.35
C MET A 339 -0.17 -11.38 -7.74
N GLY A 340 0.06 -12.13 -8.81
CA GLY A 340 0.16 -11.59 -10.17
C GLY A 340 -1.09 -10.89 -10.69
N GLU A 341 -2.28 -11.45 -10.41
CA GLU A 341 -3.56 -10.85 -10.84
C GLU A 341 -4.16 -9.97 -9.76
N LEU A 342 -4.12 -10.41 -8.50
CA LEU A 342 -4.76 -9.70 -7.38
C LEU A 342 -4.12 -8.33 -7.14
N PHE A 343 -2.79 -8.26 -7.18
CA PHE A 343 -2.05 -7.01 -7.06
C PHE A 343 -2.07 -6.23 -8.37
N LYS A 344 -2.15 -4.91 -8.26
CA LYS A 344 -2.05 -3.97 -9.38
C LYS A 344 -0.85 -3.07 -9.18
N ALA A 345 -0.23 -2.68 -10.28
CA ALA A 345 0.79 -1.65 -10.32
C ALA A 345 0.21 -0.41 -11.02
N MET A 346 0.13 0.70 -10.30
CA MET A 346 -0.31 1.99 -10.83
C MET A 346 0.87 2.93 -10.98
N ALA A 347 1.12 3.39 -12.21
CA ALA A 347 2.00 4.51 -12.47
C ALA A 347 1.21 5.82 -12.47
N VAL A 348 1.77 6.85 -11.82
CA VAL A 348 1.30 8.24 -11.88
C VAL A 348 2.40 9.07 -12.53
N LEU A 349 2.10 9.64 -13.70
CA LEU A 349 3.09 10.24 -14.60
C LEU A 349 2.65 11.65 -15.03
N PRO A 350 3.59 12.53 -15.39
CA PRO A 350 3.24 13.76 -16.09
C PRO A 350 2.63 13.44 -17.47
N VAL A 351 1.72 14.29 -17.95
CA VAL A 351 1.06 14.12 -19.25
C VAL A 351 2.11 13.99 -20.38
N GLY A 352 1.92 12.97 -21.22
CA GLY A 352 2.79 12.70 -22.37
C GLY A 352 4.15 12.06 -22.05
N ILE A 353 4.43 11.69 -20.80
CA ILE A 353 5.62 10.90 -20.44
C ILE A 353 5.25 9.41 -20.49
N GLU A 354 6.00 8.65 -21.29
CA GLU A 354 5.87 7.19 -21.38
C GLU A 354 7.01 6.51 -20.63
N VAL A 355 6.67 5.54 -19.78
CA VAL A 355 7.64 4.78 -18.98
C VAL A 355 7.29 3.30 -19.08
N PRO A 356 8.09 2.50 -19.81
CA PRO A 356 7.84 1.06 -19.89
C PRO A 356 7.71 0.41 -18.50
N PRO A 357 6.76 -0.51 -18.29
CA PRO A 357 5.91 -1.13 -19.31
C PRO A 357 4.57 -0.39 -19.57
N PHE A 358 4.38 0.81 -19.00
CA PHE A 358 3.12 1.57 -19.08
C PHE A 358 2.98 2.49 -20.29
#